data_AF-A0A7L0SES1-F1
#
_entry.id   AF-A0A7L0SES1-F1
#
_cell.length_a   1.000
_cell.length_b   1.000
_cell.length_c   1.000
_cell.angle_alpha   90.00
_cell.angle_beta   90.00
_cell.angle_gamma   90.00
#
_symmetry.space_group_name_H-M   'P 1'
#
loop_
_entity.id
_entity.type
_entity.pdbx_description
1 polymer ?
#
loop_
_entity_poly.entity_id
_entity_poly.type
_entity_poly.pdbx_seq_one_letter_code
_entity_poly.pdbx_strand_id
1 'polypeptide(L)'
;YECEYCGKVCVCESDLRRHQRTHTGERPYKCQECGKNFTSSGNLRSHQKIHTKEKPFPCTTCGRCFSFRSRLITHQRTHTGERPYPCSHCGMNFRESGKLLSHQRTHTKEKPFLCTTCGRRFSWRSNLIAHQRTHTGERP
;
A
#
# COMPACT_ATOMS: atom_id res chain seq x y z
N TYR A 1 11.98 -17.48 -16.11
CA TYR A 1 13.08 -16.55 -15.79
C TYR A 1 13.12 -16.32 -14.29
N GLU A 2 14.17 -16.72 -13.60
CA GLU A 2 14.24 -16.70 -12.13
C GLU A 2 15.07 -15.51 -11.61
N CYS A 3 14.66 -14.92 -10.50
CA CYS A 3 15.37 -13.81 -9.87
C CYS A 3 16.41 -14.30 -8.86
N GLU A 4 17.67 -14.01 -9.10
CA GLU A 4 18.79 -14.42 -8.22
C GLU A 4 18.71 -13.83 -6.80
N TYR A 5 18.07 -12.66 -6.63
CA TYR A 5 17.95 -12.02 -5.32
C TYR A 5 16.91 -12.68 -4.41
N CYS A 6 15.89 -13.36 -4.96
CA CYS A 6 14.77 -13.83 -4.15
C CYS A 6 14.06 -15.10 -4.67
N GLY A 7 14.60 -15.75 -5.70
CA GLY A 7 14.06 -16.98 -6.30
C GLY A 7 12.74 -16.79 -7.06
N LYS A 8 12.25 -15.55 -7.24
CA LYS A 8 10.96 -15.32 -7.89
C LYS A 8 11.00 -15.68 -9.37
N VAL A 9 10.09 -16.56 -9.79
CA VAL A 9 9.92 -16.93 -11.20
C VAL A 9 9.00 -15.94 -11.92
N CYS A 10 9.48 -15.44 -13.05
CA CYS A 10 8.80 -14.53 -13.97
C CYS A 10 8.58 -15.19 -15.33
N VAL A 11 7.48 -14.81 -16.00
CA VAL A 11 7.01 -15.40 -17.25
C VAL A 11 7.95 -15.08 -18.41
N CYS A 12 8.46 -13.85 -18.49
CA CYS A 12 9.39 -13.42 -19.53
C CYS A 12 10.58 -12.63 -18.98
N GLU A 13 11.60 -12.42 -19.80
CA GLU A 13 12.81 -11.69 -19.42
C GLU A 13 12.53 -10.23 -19.07
N SER A 14 11.64 -9.56 -19.82
CA SER A 14 11.27 -8.16 -19.55
C SER A 14 10.57 -8.01 -18.19
N ASP A 15 9.77 -9.00 -17.79
CA ASP A 15 9.18 -9.07 -16.46
C ASP A 15 10.23 -9.29 -15.37
N LEU A 16 11.21 -10.15 -15.62
CA LEU A 16 12.34 -10.37 -14.70
C LEU A 16 13.17 -9.09 -14.53
N ARG A 17 13.55 -8.41 -15.63
CA ARG A 17 14.29 -7.13 -15.58
C ARG A 17 13.51 -6.07 -14.81
N ARG A 18 12.20 -5.94 -15.05
CA ARG A 18 11.34 -5.02 -14.30
C ARG A 18 11.26 -5.40 -12.82
N HIS A 19 11.24 -6.70 -12.50
CA HIS A 19 11.26 -7.17 -11.12
C HIS A 19 12.59 -6.87 -10.43
N GLN A 20 13.73 -7.06 -11.08
CA GLN A 20 15.05 -6.76 -10.49
C GLN A 20 15.17 -5.30 -10.04
N ARG A 21 14.50 -4.36 -10.72
CA ARG A 21 14.39 -2.95 -10.28
C ARG A 21 13.80 -2.76 -8.87
N THR A 22 13.04 -3.74 -8.36
CA THR A 22 12.54 -3.68 -6.98
C THR A 22 13.62 -3.94 -5.93
N HIS A 23 14.70 -4.62 -6.32
CA HIS A 23 15.87 -4.88 -5.46
C HIS A 23 16.89 -3.75 -5.57
N THR A 24 17.17 -3.28 -6.78
CA THR A 24 18.14 -2.20 -7.01
C THR A 24 17.60 -0.81 -6.65
N GLY A 25 16.28 -0.66 -6.55
CA GLY A 25 15.63 0.63 -6.34
C GLY A 25 15.55 1.51 -7.59
N GLU A 26 15.99 1.00 -8.75
CA GLU A 26 15.96 1.73 -10.02
C GLU A 26 14.52 2.10 -10.42
N ARG A 27 14.28 3.38 -10.69
CA ARG A 27 12.96 3.90 -11.04
C ARG A 27 13.07 4.85 -12.24
N PRO A 28 13.20 4.31 -13.46
CA PRO A 28 13.53 5.12 -14.63
C PRO A 28 12.37 6.01 -15.12
N TYR A 29 11.15 5.78 -14.66
CA TYR A 29 9.97 6.51 -15.15
C TYR A 29 9.59 7.64 -14.20
N LYS A 30 9.91 8.89 -14.58
CA LYS A 30 9.62 10.09 -13.80
C LYS A 30 8.26 10.70 -14.17
N CYS A 31 7.46 11.04 -13.16
CA CYS A 31 6.31 11.92 -13.32
C CYS A 31 6.79 13.37 -13.40
N GLN A 32 6.47 14.06 -14.50
CA GLN A 32 6.89 15.45 -14.69
C GLN A 32 6.12 16.44 -13.81
N GLU A 33 4.91 16.09 -13.37
CA GLU A 33 4.08 16.98 -12.56
C GLU A 33 4.48 17.03 -11.08
N CYS A 34 4.98 15.92 -10.52
CA CYS A 34 5.37 15.87 -9.10
C CYS A 34 6.77 15.29 -8.84
N GLY A 35 7.54 15.00 -9.90
CA GLY A 35 8.90 14.48 -9.80
C GLY A 35 9.01 13.03 -9.30
N LYS A 36 7.90 12.35 -8.98
CA LYS A 36 7.93 10.97 -8.46
C LYS A 36 8.39 9.98 -9.52
N ASN A 37 9.26 9.05 -9.11
CA ASN A 37 9.83 8.03 -9.97
C ASN A 37 9.15 6.66 -9.77
N PHE A 38 9.01 5.89 -10.85
CA PHE A 38 8.35 4.58 -10.90
C PHE A 38 9.23 3.54 -11.59
N THR A 39 9.06 2.27 -11.22
CA THR A 39 9.81 1.12 -11.78
C THR A 39 9.31 0.69 -13.17
N SER A 40 8.09 1.09 -13.56
CA SER A 40 7.47 0.75 -14.83
C SER A 40 6.64 1.91 -15.40
N SER A 41 6.54 1.98 -16.72
CA SER A 41 5.70 2.98 -17.42
C SER A 41 4.22 2.80 -17.09
N GLY A 42 3.74 1.57 -16.92
CA GLY A 42 2.37 1.29 -16.50
C GLY A 42 2.04 1.86 -15.11
N ASN A 43 3.00 1.80 -14.18
CA ASN A 43 2.86 2.39 -12.84
C ASN A 43 2.82 3.92 -12.92
N LEU A 44 3.67 4.54 -13.74
CA LEU A 44 3.64 5.98 -13.99
C LEU A 44 2.29 6.42 -14.58
N ARG A 45 1.80 5.75 -15.63
CA ARG A 45 0.50 6.06 -16.24
C ARG A 45 -0.66 5.90 -15.26
N SER A 46 -0.62 4.87 -14.43
CA SER A 46 -1.63 4.68 -13.38
C SER A 46 -1.56 5.82 -12.36
N HIS A 47 -0.35 6.23 -11.98
CA HIS A 47 -0.14 7.35 -11.07
C HIS A 47 -0.64 8.67 -11.65
N GLN A 48 -0.43 8.96 -12.94
CA GLN A 48 -0.87 10.22 -13.55
C GLN A 48 -2.38 10.49 -13.42
N LYS A 49 -3.20 9.43 -13.29
CA LYS A 49 -4.64 9.56 -13.01
C LYS A 49 -4.97 10.30 -11.71
N ILE A 50 -4.02 10.43 -10.78
CA ILE A 50 -4.24 11.22 -9.56
C ILE A 50 -4.21 12.72 -9.86
N HIS A 51 -3.46 13.14 -10.87
CA HIS A 51 -3.27 14.54 -11.19
C HIS A 51 -4.43 15.08 -12.02
N THR A 52 -4.94 14.27 -12.95
CA THR A 52 -6.12 14.63 -13.76
C THR A 52 -7.39 14.75 -12.93
N LYS A 53 -7.39 14.23 -11.68
CA LYS A 53 -8.57 14.11 -10.79
C LYS A 53 -9.73 13.35 -11.44
N GLU A 54 -9.51 12.69 -12.58
CA GLU A 54 -10.53 11.89 -13.25
C GLU A 54 -10.92 10.69 -12.39
N LYS A 55 -12.23 10.49 -12.29
CA LYS A 55 -12.84 9.41 -11.53
C LYS A 55 -13.90 8.75 -12.39
N PRO A 56 -13.51 7.98 -13.42
CA PRO A 56 -14.44 7.44 -14.41
C PRO A 56 -15.30 6.29 -13.88
N PHE A 57 -15.08 5.85 -12.63
CA PHE A 57 -15.81 4.72 -12.04
C PHE A 57 -16.80 5.20 -10.96
N PRO A 58 -18.04 5.55 -11.33
CA PRO A 58 -19.06 5.94 -10.37
C PRO A 58 -19.63 4.73 -9.62
N CYS A 59 -19.91 4.89 -8.33
CA CYS A 59 -20.72 3.94 -7.58
C CYS A 59 -22.20 4.19 -7.87
N THR A 60 -22.88 3.17 -8.39
CA THR A 60 -24.31 3.25 -8.71
C THR A 60 -25.20 3.43 -7.47
N THR A 61 -24.74 3.00 -6.30
CA THR A 61 -25.51 3.10 -5.04
C THR A 61 -25.46 4.49 -4.41
N CYS A 62 -24.31 5.20 -4.46
CA CYS A 62 -24.14 6.46 -3.74
C CYS A 62 -23.56 7.61 -4.58
N GLY A 63 -23.37 7.41 -5.89
CA GLY A 63 -22.81 8.40 -6.81
C GLY A 63 -21.32 8.70 -6.63
N ARG A 64 -20.66 8.14 -5.61
CA ARG A 64 -19.23 8.41 -5.35
C ARG A 64 -18.36 7.85 -6.48
N CYS A 65 -17.51 8.71 -7.05
CA CYS A 65 -16.61 8.33 -8.14
C CYS A 65 -15.21 7.91 -7.67
N PHE A 66 -14.60 6.97 -8.39
CA PHE A 66 -13.26 6.43 -8.13
C PHE A 66 -12.38 6.49 -9.37
N SER A 67 -11.07 6.68 -9.18
CA SER A 67 -10.07 6.69 -10.27
C SER A 67 -9.67 5.30 -10.78
N PHE A 68 -10.01 4.24 -10.02
CA PHE A 68 -9.69 2.85 -10.37
C PHE A 68 -10.88 1.94 -10.10
N ARG A 69 -11.15 1.00 -11.02
CA ARG A 69 -12.21 0.00 -10.88
C ARG A 69 -12.06 -0.85 -9.61
N SER A 70 -10.84 -1.27 -9.28
CA SER A 70 -10.57 -2.04 -8.05
C SER A 70 -10.98 -1.30 -6.78
N ARG A 71 -10.79 0.03 -6.73
CA ARG A 71 -11.23 0.86 -5.60
C ARG A 71 -12.76 0.97 -5.55
N LEU A 72 -13.43 1.04 -6.69
CA LEU A 72 -14.90 0.99 -6.74
C LEU A 72 -15.42 -0.36 -6.20
N ILE A 73 -14.86 -1.50 -6.65
CA ILE A 73 -15.27 -2.82 -6.16
C ILE A 73 -15.10 -2.94 -4.64
N THR A 74 -13.93 -2.57 -4.13
CA THR A 74 -13.69 -2.55 -2.67
C THR A 74 -14.64 -1.60 -1.94
N HIS A 75 -14.96 -0.46 -2.53
CA HIS A 75 -15.95 0.46 -1.98
C HIS A 75 -17.35 -0.13 -1.98
N GLN A 76 -17.81 -0.83 -3.02
CA GLN A 76 -19.15 -1.40 -3.08
C GLN A 76 -19.42 -2.39 -1.93
N ARG A 77 -18.38 -3.06 -1.43
CA ARG A 77 -18.48 -3.88 -0.21
C ARG A 77 -18.93 -3.08 1.02
N THR A 78 -18.83 -1.74 1.02
CA THR A 78 -19.37 -0.86 2.08
C THR A 78 -20.88 -0.85 2.11
N HIS A 79 -21.51 -1.03 0.96
CA HIS A 79 -22.96 -1.06 0.83
C HIS A 79 -23.50 -2.47 1.08
N THR A 80 -22.82 -3.50 0.57
CA THR A 80 -23.27 -4.90 0.72
C THR A 80 -22.93 -5.50 2.08
N GLY A 81 -22.01 -4.89 2.84
CA GLY A 81 -21.51 -5.47 4.09
C GLY A 81 -20.53 -6.63 3.89
N GLU A 82 -20.18 -7.00 2.65
CA GLU A 82 -19.28 -8.12 2.35
C GLU A 82 -17.89 -7.92 3.00
N ARG A 83 -17.41 -8.96 3.67
CA ARG A 83 -16.11 -9.01 4.37
C ARG A 83 -15.40 -10.33 4.08
N PRO A 84 -14.80 -10.49 2.89
CA PRO A 84 -14.31 -11.80 2.41
C PRO A 84 -12.99 -12.24 3.05
N TYR A 85 -12.39 -11.44 3.95
CA TYR A 85 -11.09 -11.73 4.54
C TYR A 85 -11.22 -12.06 6.04
N PRO A 86 -11.40 -13.34 6.41
CA PRO A 86 -11.47 -13.77 7.80
C PRO A 86 -10.09 -13.79 8.47
N CYS A 87 -10.04 -13.39 9.74
CA CYS A 87 -8.89 -13.60 10.60
C CYS A 87 -8.93 -15.00 11.22
N SER A 88 -7.92 -15.80 10.94
CA SER A 88 -7.78 -17.16 11.48
C SER A 88 -7.63 -17.22 13.00
N HIS A 89 -7.23 -16.12 13.66
CA HIS A 89 -6.96 -16.11 15.09
C HIS A 89 -8.19 -15.78 15.93
N CYS A 90 -9.12 -14.95 15.41
CA CYS A 90 -10.26 -14.44 16.19
C CYS A 90 -11.60 -14.46 15.44
N GLY A 91 -11.64 -14.97 14.20
CA GLY A 91 -12.84 -15.05 13.38
C GLY A 91 -13.35 -13.70 12.84
N MET A 92 -12.69 -12.57 13.15
CA MET A 92 -13.09 -11.27 12.63
C MET A 92 -12.91 -11.19 11.12
N ASN A 93 -13.93 -10.66 10.43
CA ASN A 93 -13.94 -10.53 8.98
C ASN A 93 -13.65 -9.09 8.54
N PHE A 94 -12.86 -8.95 7.47
CA PHE A 94 -12.44 -7.66 6.90
C PHE A 94 -12.84 -7.53 5.43
N ARG A 95 -13.05 -6.29 5.00
CA ARG A 95 -13.41 -5.92 3.62
C ARG A 95 -12.22 -5.93 2.65
N GLU A 96 -11.01 -5.78 3.19
CA GLU A 96 -9.75 -5.66 2.46
C GLU A 96 -8.67 -6.52 3.10
N SER A 97 -7.87 -7.20 2.28
CA SER A 97 -6.76 -8.05 2.75
C SER A 97 -5.71 -7.25 3.51
N GLY A 98 -5.42 -6.02 3.08
CA GLY A 98 -4.49 -5.13 3.79
C GLY A 98 -4.98 -4.77 5.21
N LYS A 99 -6.30 -4.68 5.42
CA LYS A 99 -6.88 -4.46 6.74
C LYS A 99 -6.80 -5.70 7.62
N LEU A 100 -7.02 -6.89 7.04
CA LEU A 100 -6.77 -8.15 7.72
C LEU A 100 -5.30 -8.28 8.15
N LEU A 101 -4.34 -8.04 7.23
CA LEU A 101 -2.91 -8.13 7.54
C LEU A 101 -2.50 -7.13 8.63
N SER A 102 -3.07 -5.92 8.60
CA SER A 102 -2.89 -4.93 9.66
C SER A 102 -3.44 -5.45 10.99
N HIS A 103 -4.66 -6.00 10.99
CA HIS A 103 -5.26 -6.56 12.18
C HIS A 103 -4.45 -7.73 12.74
N GLN A 104 -3.93 -8.63 11.90
CA GLN A 104 -3.14 -9.78 12.37
C GLN A 104 -1.93 -9.38 13.22
N ARG A 105 -1.34 -8.21 13.01
CA ARG A 105 -0.24 -7.71 13.87
C ARG A 105 -0.66 -7.43 15.32
N THR A 106 -1.96 -7.27 15.59
CA THR A 106 -2.43 -7.10 16.97
C THR A 106 -2.35 -8.41 17.75
N HIS A 107 -2.38 -9.56 17.07
CA HIS A 107 -2.26 -10.88 17.70
C HIS A 107 -0.79 -11.21 18.01
N THR A 108 0.14 -10.85 17.12
CA THR A 108 1.56 -11.17 17.30
C THR A 108 2.28 -10.24 18.29
N LYS A 109 1.64 -9.12 18.70
CA LYS A 109 2.25 -8.03 19.50
C LYS A 109 3.57 -7.50 18.90
N GLU A 110 3.81 -7.73 17.60
CA GLU A 110 5.02 -7.27 16.94
C GLU A 110 5.11 -5.74 16.98
N LYS A 111 6.31 -5.26 17.33
CA LYS A 111 6.65 -3.83 17.35
C LYS A 111 7.89 -3.59 16.49
N PRO A 112 7.76 -3.67 15.15
CA PRO A 112 8.90 -3.61 14.25
C PRO A 112 9.50 -2.20 14.17
N PHE A 113 8.78 -1.16 14.59
CA PHE A 113 9.24 0.22 14.46
C PHE A 113 9.93 0.69 15.74
N LEU A 114 11.24 0.92 15.69
CA LEU A 114 12.06 1.40 16.81
C LEU A 114 12.22 2.92 16.74
N CYS A 115 12.02 3.60 17.87
CA CYS A 115 12.50 4.97 18.06
C CYS A 115 13.99 4.94 18.38
N THR A 116 14.82 5.48 17.51
CA THR A 116 16.28 5.52 17.70
C THR A 116 16.70 6.49 18.82
N THR A 117 15.86 7.47 19.16
CA THR A 117 16.14 8.45 20.22
C THR A 117 15.97 7.87 21.62
N CYS A 118 14.93 7.07 21.87
CA CYS A 118 14.60 6.58 23.22
C CYS A 118 14.44 5.06 23.33
N GLY A 119 14.67 4.31 22.25
CA GLY A 119 14.57 2.84 22.22
C GLY A 119 13.14 2.29 22.24
N ARG A 120 12.10 3.14 22.33
CA ARG A 120 10.70 2.67 22.40
C ARG A 120 10.27 2.06 21.07
N ARG A 121 9.58 0.90 21.15
CA ARG A 121 9.07 0.17 19.97
C ARG A 121 7.57 0.37 19.77
N PHE A 122 7.14 0.42 18.52
CA PHE A 122 5.76 0.65 18.08
C PHE A 122 5.32 -0.38 17.05
N SER A 123 4.03 -0.75 17.07
CA SER A 123 3.42 -1.64 16.08
C SER A 123 3.12 -0.96 14.75
N TRP A 124 3.04 0.38 14.74
CA TRP A 124 2.69 1.19 13.58
C TRP A 124 3.68 2.33 13.36
N ARG A 125 4.09 2.55 12.11
CA ARG A 125 4.99 3.65 11.72
C ARG A 125 4.38 5.02 12.03
N SER A 126 3.07 5.19 11.85
CA SER A 126 2.37 6.44 12.20
C SER A 126 2.55 6.79 13.68
N ASN A 127 2.48 5.79 14.56
CA ASN A 127 2.64 5.98 15.99
C ASN A 127 4.09 6.33 16.34
N LEU A 128 5.07 5.70 15.65
CA LEU A 128 6.47 6.09 15.78
C LEU A 128 6.69 7.55 15.34
N ILE A 129 6.17 7.97 14.18
CA ILE A 129 6.31 9.35 13.68
C ILE A 129 5.67 10.34 14.65
N ALA A 130 4.46 10.06 15.13
CA ALA A 130 3.79 10.89 16.12
C ALA A 130 4.58 10.97 17.43
N HIS A 131 5.17 9.86 17.87
CA HIS A 131 6.06 9.85 19.03
C HIS A 131 7.35 10.63 18.79
N GLN A 132 7.96 10.55 17.60
CA GLN A 132 9.21 11.28 17.31
C GLN A 132 9.04 12.79 17.45
N ARG A 133 7.85 13.33 17.16
CA ARG A 133 7.52 14.74 17.38
C ARG A 133 7.60 15.16 18.85
N THR A 134 7.43 14.24 19.80
CA THR A 134 7.60 14.55 21.22
C THR A 134 9.05 14.80 21.61
N HIS A 135 10.02 14.34 20.81
CA HIS A 135 11.45 14.58 21.04
C HIS A 135 11.92 15.89 20.42
N THR A 136 11.29 16.35 19.35
CA THR A 136 11.67 17.59 18.65
C THR A 136 10.98 18.83 19.20
N GLY A 137 10.01 18.67 20.13
CA GLY A 137 9.26 19.79 20.70
C GLY A 137 8.26 20.43 19.72
N GLU A 138 8.13 19.90 18.50
CA GLU A 138 7.12 20.31 17.54
C GLU A 138 5.74 19.78 18.00
N ARG A 139 5.00 20.60 18.74
CA ARG A 139 3.59 20.32 19.03
C ARG A 139 2.76 20.33 17.72
N PRO A 140 1.67 19.55 17.66
CA PRO A 140 0.80 19.46 16.49
C PRO A 140 0.26 20.81 16.02
#